data_AF-A0A352CII4-F1
#
_entry.id   AF-A0A352CII4-F1
#
_cell.length_a   1.000
_cell.length_b   1.000
_cell.length_c   1.000
_cell.angle_alpha   90.00
_cell.angle_beta   90.00
_cell.angle_gamma   90.00
#
_symmetry.space_group_name_H-M   'P 1'
#
loop_
_entity.id
_entity.type
_entity.pdbx_description
1 polymer ?
#
loop_
_entity_poly.entity_id
_entity_poly.type
_entity_poly.pdbx_seq_one_letter_code
_entity_poly.pdbx_strand_id
1 'polypeptide(L)' 'GQYSRGLKTRTVGKSSDKLIIQRKNGKKLSK' A
#
# COMPACT_ATOMS: atom_id res chain seq x y z
N GLY A 1 -6.14 -3.91 -20.61
CA GLY A 1 -6.97 -3.21 -19.59
C GLY A 1 -6.45 -3.55 -18.22
N GLN A 2 -6.52 -2.62 -17.27
CA GLN A 2 -6.16 -2.88 -15.88
C GLN A 2 -7.23 -3.72 -15.19
N TYR A 3 -6.85 -4.55 -14.22
CA TYR A 3 -7.82 -5.31 -13.44
C TYR A 3 -8.73 -4.34 -12.65
N SER A 4 -10.04 -4.52 -12.80
CA SER A 4 -11.05 -3.66 -12.16
C SER A 4 -11.22 -3.93 -10.67
N ARG A 5 -10.81 -5.11 -10.18
CA ARG A 5 -11.00 -5.53 -8.79
C ARG A 5 -9.70 -6.06 -8.20
N GLY A 6 -9.37 -5.59 -7.00
CA GLY A 6 -8.26 -6.13 -6.20
C GLY A 6 -6.86 -5.63 -6.57
N LEU A 7 -6.69 -4.90 -7.66
CA LEU A 7 -5.40 -4.32 -8.03
C LEU A 7 -5.04 -3.18 -7.08
N LYS A 8 -3.94 -3.36 -6.33
CA LYS A 8 -3.35 -2.28 -5.55
C LYS A 8 -2.48 -1.45 -6.47
N THR A 9 -2.88 -0.20 -6.71
CA THR A 9 -2.21 0.74 -7.62
C THR A 9 -1.19 1.64 -6.94
N ARG A 10 -1.01 1.50 -5.61
CA ARG A 10 -0.08 2.33 -4.85
C ARG A 10 1.36 1.94 -5.15
N THR A 11 2.18 2.91 -5.56
CA THR A 11 3.63 2.71 -5.77
C THR A 11 4.31 2.27 -4.48
N VAL A 12 5.14 1.22 -4.58
CA VAL A 12 5.98 0.72 -3.47
C VAL A 12 7.21 1.62 -3.35
N GLY A 13 7.64 1.94 -2.11
CA GLY A 13 8.88 2.69 -1.87
C GLY A 13 8.72 4.22 -1.84
N LYS A 14 7.48 4.72 -1.68
CA LYS A 14 7.26 6.16 -1.45
C LYS A 14 7.85 6.56 -0.09
N SER A 15 8.41 7.76 0.01
CA SER A 15 8.92 8.29 1.29
C SER A 15 7.85 8.30 2.40
N SER A 16 6.58 8.50 2.01
CA SER A 16 5.42 8.42 2.90
C SER A 16 5.23 7.06 3.56
N ASP A 17 5.87 5.98 3.08
CA ASP A 17 5.77 4.65 3.67
C ASP A 17 6.32 4.61 5.10
N LYS A 18 7.30 5.47 5.39
CA LYS A 18 7.86 5.66 6.74
C LYS A 18 6.86 6.28 7.71
N LEU A 19 5.88 7.03 7.19
CA LEU A 19 4.88 7.75 7.97
C LEU A 19 3.61 6.92 8.19
N ILE A 20 3.51 5.72 7.64
CA ILE A 20 2.29 4.92 7.72
C ILE A 20 2.30 4.08 9.00
N ILE A 21 1.34 4.39 9.87
CA ILE A 21 1.17 3.75 11.17
C ILE A 21 0.56 2.35 10.99
N GLN A 22 -0.61 2.26 10.35
CA GLN A 22 -1.30 1.01 10.02
C GLN A 22 -2.04 1.13 8.69
N ARG A 23 -2.14 0.03 7.95
CA ARG A 23 -3.10 -0.11 6.85
C ARG A 23 -4.47 -0.50 7.41
N LYS A 24 -5.52 -0.46 6.58
CA LYS A 24 -6.87 -0.96 6.92
C LYS A 24 -6.93 -2.39 7.47
N ASN A 25 -5.91 -3.20 7.18
CA ASN A 25 -5.79 -4.59 7.66
C ASN A 25 -4.78 -4.74 8.81
N GLY A 26 -4.42 -3.64 9.48
CA GLY A 26 -3.47 -3.62 10.60
C GLY A 26 -1.99 -3.81 10.23
N LYS A 27 -1.66 -4.15 8.98
CA LYS A 27 -0.28 -4.50 8.57
C LYS A 27 0.44 -3.34 7.87
N LYS A 28 1.66 -2.99 8.29
CA LYS A 28 2.51 -1.97 7.65
C LYS A 28 2.97 -2.32 6.23
N LEU A 29 3.42 -1.29 5.49
CA LEU A 29 3.65 -1.37 4.04
C LEU A 29 4.84 -2.19 3.58
N SER A 30 5.88 -2.28 4.41
CA SER A 30 6.93 -3.28 4.31
C SER A 30 6.79 -4.27 5.47
N LYS A 31 7.58 -5.34 5.39
CA LYS A 31 7.99 -6.09 6.58
C LYS A 31 8.51 -5.14 7.66
#